data_AF-A0A0S4W5R7-F1
#
_entry.id   AF-A0A0S4W5R7-F1
#
_cell.length_a   1.000
_cell.length_b   1.000
_cell.length_c   1.000
_cell.angle_alpha   90.00
_cell.angle_beta   90.00
_cell.angle_gamma   90.00
#
_symmetry.space_group_name_H-M   'P 1'
#
loop_
_entity.id
_entity.type
_entity.pdbx_description
1 polymer ?
#
loop_
_entity_poly.entity_id
_entity_poly.type
_entity_poly.pdbx_seq_one_letter_code
_entity_poly.pdbx_strand_id
1 'polypeptide(L)'
;MPPSTRLAHPEDRARLLSALAGACAAAPLQLAHAVDALLGHPSQHPCLLVEEGASLVGVAPVSLVPHLVLGGLVAWLPAGVQVFGGGPRTRDAALAAVGEYARAHGILHVLLPPAALSAADAAALGFVPEAGGCWLRAERPTPKSLG
;
A
#
# COMPACT_ATOMS: atom_id res chain seq x y z
N MET A 1 3.67 14.10 -16.04
CA MET A 1 4.75 13.24 -15.55
C MET A 1 4.14 12.05 -14.83
N PRO A 2 4.78 10.87 -14.79
CA PRO A 2 4.33 9.81 -13.90
C PRO A 2 4.45 10.28 -12.44
N PRO A 3 3.55 9.84 -11.55
CA PRO A 3 3.67 10.13 -10.12
C PRO A 3 4.93 9.47 -9.55
N SER A 4 5.57 10.13 -8.59
CA SER A 4 6.69 9.57 -7.82
C SER A 4 6.17 8.84 -6.58
N THR A 5 6.93 7.83 -6.13
CA THR A 5 6.58 7.05 -4.94
C THR A 5 7.75 6.97 -3.98
N ARG A 6 7.47 7.06 -2.67
CA ARG A 6 8.48 6.90 -1.61
C ARG A 6 7.84 6.39 -0.33
N LEU A 7 8.67 5.90 0.61
CA LEU A 7 8.20 5.61 1.96
C LEU A 7 7.89 6.91 2.72
N ALA A 8 6.87 6.84 3.56
CA ALA A 8 6.53 7.89 4.51
C ALA A 8 7.59 7.99 5.61
N HIS A 9 7.85 9.23 6.04
CA HIS A 9 8.71 9.58 7.16
C HIS A 9 7.86 10.22 8.29
N PRO A 10 8.29 10.21 9.56
CA PRO A 10 7.56 10.90 10.63
C PRO A 10 7.22 12.37 10.34
N GLU A 11 8.04 13.05 9.53
CA GLU A 11 7.81 14.44 9.08
C GLU A 11 6.57 14.59 8.18
N ASP A 12 6.11 13.52 7.54
CA ASP A 12 4.92 13.52 6.67
C ASP A 12 3.60 13.58 7.45
N ARG A 13 3.64 13.50 8.79
CA ARG A 13 2.45 13.44 9.66
C ARG A 13 1.42 14.52 9.33
N ALA A 14 1.84 15.79 9.26
CA ALA A 14 0.93 16.91 9.02
C ALA A 14 0.27 16.81 7.64
N ARG A 15 1.03 16.40 6.62
CA ARG A 15 0.55 16.26 5.24
C ARG A 15 -0.41 15.09 5.11
N LEU A 16 -0.13 13.96 5.76
CA LEU A 16 -1.02 12.80 5.83
C LEU A 16 -2.34 13.14 6.52
N LEU A 17 -2.29 13.82 7.67
CA LEU A 17 -3.50 14.24 8.38
C LEU A 17 -4.35 15.19 7.54
N SER A 18 -3.72 16.16 6.87
CA SER A 18 -4.42 17.09 5.99
C SER A 18 -5.09 16.37 4.81
N ALA A 19 -4.42 15.41 4.19
CA ALA A 19 -4.97 14.68 3.05
C ALA A 19 -6.10 13.73 3.47
N LEU A 20 -5.93 13.02 4.59
CA LEU A 20 -6.91 12.05 5.08
C LEU A 20 -8.15 12.70 5.70
N ALA A 21 -8.05 13.92 6.23
CA ALA A 21 -9.20 14.62 6.82
C ALA A 21 -10.36 14.83 5.82
N GLY A 22 -10.07 14.97 4.53
CA GLY A 22 -11.08 15.09 3.47
C GLY A 22 -11.56 13.74 2.91
N ALA A 23 -10.82 12.66 3.16
CA ALA A 23 -11.05 11.35 2.54
C ALA A 23 -11.60 10.28 3.51
N CYS A 24 -11.40 10.46 4.81
CA CYS A 24 -11.81 9.51 5.84
C CYS A 24 -12.92 10.11 6.72
N ALA A 25 -13.97 9.33 6.98
CA ALA A 25 -15.05 9.71 7.90
C ALA A 25 -14.71 9.52 9.39
N ALA A 26 -13.45 9.20 9.72
CA ALA A 26 -13.01 8.96 11.09
C ALA A 26 -12.95 10.26 11.90
N ALA A 27 -13.19 10.18 13.22
CA ALA A 27 -13.05 11.36 14.08
C ALA A 27 -11.59 11.86 14.07
N PRO A 28 -11.32 13.18 14.15
CA PRO A 28 -9.97 13.74 14.03
C PRO A 28 -8.93 13.11 14.97
N LEU A 29 -9.31 12.81 16.21
CA LEU A 29 -8.42 12.18 17.19
C LEU A 29 -8.08 10.73 16.82
N GLN A 30 -9.05 9.97 16.30
CA GLN A 30 -8.83 8.60 15.85
C GLN A 30 -7.89 8.59 14.63
N LEU A 31 -8.09 9.54 13.71
CA LEU A 31 -7.23 9.69 12.55
C LEU A 31 -5.79 10.07 12.95
N ALA A 32 -5.64 11.03 13.87
CA ALA A 32 -4.33 11.40 14.42
C ALA A 32 -3.61 10.20 15.03
N HIS A 33 -4.30 9.44 15.88
CA HIS A 33 -3.75 8.25 16.51
C HIS A 33 -3.34 7.18 15.47
N ALA A 34 -4.17 6.94 14.45
CA ALA A 34 -3.86 5.97 13.41
C ALA A 34 -2.62 6.37 12.58
N VAL A 35 -2.49 7.65 12.23
CA VAL A 35 -1.30 8.17 11.53
C VAL A 35 -0.06 8.07 12.42
N ASP A 36 -0.17 8.38 13.71
CA ASP A 36 0.93 8.27 14.65
C ASP A 36 1.39 6.81 14.83
N ALA A 37 0.46 5.87 14.94
CA ALA A 37 0.77 4.44 15.03
C ALA A 37 1.49 3.92 13.77
N LEU A 38 0.99 4.32 12.60
CA LEU A 38 1.58 3.99 11.29
C LEU A 38 3.02 4.51 11.17
N LEU A 39 3.25 5.79 11.46
CA LEU A 39 4.57 6.41 11.32
C LEU A 39 5.54 6.02 12.44
N GLY A 40 5.04 5.59 13.60
CA GLY A 40 5.87 5.19 14.74
C GLY A 40 6.53 3.81 14.56
N HIS A 41 6.03 2.96 13.66
CA HIS A 41 6.52 1.58 13.49
C HIS A 41 6.73 1.21 12.02
N PRO A 42 7.59 1.94 11.26
CA PRO A 42 7.73 1.76 9.82
C PRO A 42 8.24 0.36 9.42
N SER A 43 8.91 -0.37 10.32
CA SER A 43 9.35 -1.75 10.08
C SER A 43 8.20 -2.77 10.11
N GLN A 44 7.07 -2.44 10.74
CA GLN A 44 5.87 -3.28 10.82
C GLN A 44 4.76 -2.75 9.93
N HIS A 45 4.69 -1.42 9.80
CA HIS A 45 3.66 -0.71 9.07
C HIS A 45 4.25 0.26 8.03
N PRO A 46 4.96 -0.24 7.00
CA PRO A 46 5.48 0.62 5.95
C PRO A 46 4.32 1.31 5.23
N CYS A 47 4.51 2.58 4.89
CA CYS A 47 3.50 3.39 4.23
C CYS A 47 4.10 4.01 2.98
N LEU A 48 3.51 3.73 1.81
CA LEU A 48 3.96 4.29 0.54
C LEU A 48 3.15 5.55 0.23
N LEU A 49 3.84 6.65 -0.04
CA LEU A 49 3.26 7.91 -0.51
C LEU A 49 3.36 7.99 -2.02
N VAL A 50 2.33 8.52 -2.66
CA VAL A 50 2.30 8.81 -4.10
C VAL A 50 2.17 10.31 -4.30
N GLU A 51 3.10 10.89 -5.06
CA GLU A 51 3.26 12.33 -5.20
C GLU A 51 3.19 12.74 -6.68
N GLU A 52 2.51 13.84 -6.97
CA GLU A 52 2.59 14.54 -8.25
C GLU A 52 3.21 15.92 -7.99
N GLY A 53 4.52 16.04 -8.22
CA GLY A 53 5.28 17.21 -7.80
C GLY A 53 5.24 17.35 -6.27
N ALA A 54 4.78 18.50 -5.77
CA ALA A 54 4.64 18.75 -4.33
C ALA A 54 3.32 18.22 -3.73
N SER A 55 2.40 17.72 -4.54
CA SER A 55 1.06 17.30 -4.09
C SER A 55 1.04 15.83 -3.71
N LEU A 56 0.48 15.52 -2.53
CA LEU A 56 0.23 14.13 -2.12
C LEU A 56 -1.07 13.68 -2.77
N VAL A 57 -0.99 12.75 -3.71
CA VAL A 57 -2.16 12.30 -4.49
C VAL A 57 -2.67 10.93 -4.05
N GLY A 58 -1.88 10.16 -3.30
CA GLY A 58 -2.35 8.94 -2.69
C GLY A 58 -1.42 8.37 -1.64
N VAL A 59 -1.93 7.38 -0.91
CA VAL A 59 -1.20 6.67 0.15
C VAL A 59 -1.60 5.20 0.21
N ALA A 60 -0.63 4.32 0.45
CA ALA A 60 -0.84 2.89 0.64
C ALA A 60 -0.22 2.45 1.96
N PRO A 61 -1.00 2.44 3.07
CA PRO A 61 -0.57 1.85 4.32
C PRO A 61 -0.50 0.33 4.18
N VAL A 62 0.64 -0.25 4.53
CA VAL A 62 0.90 -1.69 4.49
C VAL A 62 1.14 -2.15 5.92
N SER A 63 0.62 -3.32 6.27
CA SER A 63 0.97 -4.06 7.48
C SER A 63 1.68 -5.35 7.08
N LEU A 64 2.85 -5.60 7.67
CA LEU A 64 3.56 -6.86 7.50
C LEU A 64 3.03 -7.87 8.50
N VAL A 65 2.33 -8.88 8.02
CA VAL A 65 1.67 -9.88 8.87
C VAL A 65 2.22 -11.28 8.58
N PRO A 66 2.53 -12.08 9.62
CA PRO A 66 2.85 -13.49 9.45
C PRO A 66 1.66 -14.26 8.86
N HIS A 67 1.91 -15.06 7.83
CA HIS A 67 0.90 -15.86 7.15
C HIS A 67 1.42 -17.28 6.89
N LEU A 68 0.96 -18.23 7.70
CA LEU A 68 1.48 -19.61 7.68
C LEU A 68 1.20 -20.33 6.35
N VAL A 69 -0.01 -20.18 5.80
CA VAL A 69 -0.41 -20.83 4.54
C VAL A 69 0.39 -20.32 3.34
N LEU A 70 0.82 -19.05 3.39
CA LEU A 70 1.59 -18.41 2.31
C LEU A 70 3.09 -18.43 2.59
N GLY A 71 3.51 -19.04 3.71
CA GLY A 71 4.91 -19.34 4.01
C GLY A 71 5.78 -18.12 4.31
N GLY A 72 5.35 -17.20 5.17
CA GLY A 72 6.20 -16.09 5.62
C GLY A 72 5.44 -14.82 5.98
N LEU A 73 6.09 -13.67 5.82
CA LEU A 73 5.42 -12.37 5.89
C LEU A 73 4.68 -12.08 4.58
N VAL A 74 3.53 -11.42 4.69
CA VAL A 74 2.77 -10.89 3.57
C VAL A 74 2.54 -9.40 3.76
N ALA A 75 2.55 -8.65 2.66
CA ALA A 75 2.23 -7.23 2.64
C ALA A 75 0.70 -7.07 2.56
N TRP A 76 0.07 -6.84 3.70
CA TRP A 76 -1.38 -6.63 3.79
C TRP A 76 -1.73 -5.15 3.71
N LEU A 77 -2.66 -4.78 2.84
CA LEU A 77 -3.13 -3.40 2.70
C LEU A 77 -4.57 -3.30 3.23
N PRO A 78 -4.76 -3.12 4.55
CA PRO A 78 -6.08 -3.25 5.20
C PRO A 78 -7.13 -2.28 4.67
N ALA A 79 -6.70 -1.11 4.22
CA ALA A 79 -7.58 -0.09 3.66
C ALA A 79 -7.51 -0.02 2.12
N GLY A 80 -6.65 -0.81 1.47
CA GLY A 80 -6.29 -0.60 0.07
C GLY A 80 -5.43 0.65 -0.14
N VAL A 81 -5.45 1.18 -1.36
CA VAL A 81 -4.78 2.45 -1.72
C VAL A 81 -5.77 3.60 -1.64
N GLN A 82 -5.42 4.62 -0.85
CA GLN A 82 -6.26 5.78 -0.61
C GLN A 82 -5.86 6.82 -1.64
N VAL A 83 -6.75 7.10 -2.58
CA VAL A 83 -6.52 8.02 -3.69
C VAL A 83 -7.19 9.36 -3.38
N PHE A 84 -6.38 10.42 -3.31
CA PHE A 84 -6.84 11.79 -3.11
C PHE A 84 -6.92 12.57 -4.44
N GLY A 85 -6.19 12.12 -5.47
CA GLY A 85 -6.12 12.71 -6.81
C GLY A 85 -5.44 11.78 -7.82
N GLY A 86 -5.39 12.16 -9.09
CA GLY A 86 -4.72 11.38 -10.16
C GLY A 86 -5.43 10.09 -10.59
N GLY A 87 -6.50 9.69 -9.91
CA GLY A 87 -7.39 8.59 -10.31
C GLY A 87 -6.69 7.22 -10.30
N PRO A 88 -7.03 6.31 -11.24
CA PRO A 88 -6.46 4.96 -11.29
C PRO A 88 -4.93 4.92 -11.38
N ARG A 89 -4.30 5.93 -12.00
CA ARG A 89 -2.83 6.00 -12.13
C ARG A 89 -2.12 6.08 -10.78
N THR A 90 -2.70 6.80 -9.82
CA THR A 90 -2.19 6.89 -8.45
C THR A 90 -2.23 5.54 -7.75
N ARG A 91 -3.36 4.83 -7.87
CA ARG A 91 -3.53 3.48 -7.33
C ARG A 91 -2.50 2.51 -7.90
N ASP A 92 -2.36 2.51 -9.22
CA ASP A 92 -1.47 1.59 -9.92
C ASP A 92 0.00 1.86 -9.55
N ALA A 93 0.40 3.14 -9.44
CA ALA A 93 1.72 3.54 -8.96
C ALA A 93 1.99 3.10 -7.52
N ALA A 94 1.02 3.28 -6.61
CA ALA A 94 1.15 2.81 -5.23
C ALA A 94 1.33 1.29 -5.17
N LEU A 95 0.50 0.53 -5.89
CA LEU A 95 0.58 -0.93 -5.91
C LEU A 95 1.87 -1.44 -6.57
N ALA A 96 2.41 -0.71 -7.55
CA ALA A 96 3.72 -1.01 -8.12
C ALA A 96 4.83 -0.83 -7.08
N ALA A 97 4.83 0.32 -6.37
CA ALA A 97 5.81 0.61 -5.32
C ALA A 97 5.73 -0.36 -4.13
N VAL A 98 4.53 -0.80 -3.76
CA VAL A 98 4.32 -1.87 -2.76
C VAL A 98 4.93 -3.18 -3.23
N GLY A 99 4.75 -3.55 -4.50
CA GLY A 99 5.35 -4.75 -5.07
C GLY A 99 6.88 -4.68 -5.09
N GLU A 100 7.45 -3.52 -5.45
CA GLU A 100 8.90 -3.28 -5.39
C GLU A 100 9.43 -3.38 -3.97
N TYR A 101 8.76 -2.74 -3.00
CA TYR A 101 9.09 -2.86 -1.59
C TYR A 101 9.05 -4.33 -1.13
N ALA A 102 8.00 -5.06 -1.48
CA ALA A 102 7.84 -6.46 -1.11
C ALA A 102 9.00 -7.32 -1.64
N ARG A 103 9.33 -7.19 -2.94
CA ARG A 103 10.46 -7.90 -3.55
C ARG A 103 11.79 -7.56 -2.91
N ALA A 104 12.03 -6.28 -2.60
CA ALA A 104 13.27 -5.83 -1.96
C ALA A 104 13.47 -6.43 -0.56
N HIS A 105 12.38 -6.78 0.13
CA HIS A 105 12.39 -7.33 1.49
C HIS A 105 12.08 -8.84 1.55
N GLY A 106 12.06 -9.53 0.41
CA GLY A 106 11.78 -10.97 0.36
C GLY A 106 10.33 -11.34 0.72
N ILE A 107 9.41 -10.39 0.67
CA ILE A 107 7.97 -10.62 0.86
C ILE A 107 7.40 -11.08 -0.47
N LEU A 108 6.80 -12.28 -0.48
CA LEU A 108 6.39 -12.94 -1.71
C LEU A 108 4.94 -12.66 -2.11
N HIS A 109 4.14 -12.06 -1.23
CA HIS A 109 2.71 -11.92 -1.44
C HIS A 109 2.20 -10.56 -0.95
N VAL A 110 1.37 -9.94 -1.77
CA VAL A 110 0.57 -8.76 -1.44
C VAL A 110 -0.88 -9.18 -1.34
N LEU A 111 -1.55 -8.77 -0.27
CA LEU A 111 -2.96 -9.03 -0.03
C LEU A 111 -3.76 -7.72 0.06
N LEU A 112 -4.96 -7.72 -0.52
CA LEU A 112 -5.94 -6.63 -0.45
C LEU A 112 -7.31 -7.19 -0.04
N PRO A 113 -8.13 -6.45 0.72
CA PRO A 113 -9.50 -6.86 1.00
C PRO A 113 -10.33 -6.84 -0.28
N PRO A 114 -11.41 -7.65 -0.37
CA PRO A 114 -12.23 -7.75 -1.59
C PRO A 114 -12.79 -6.40 -2.06
N ALA A 115 -13.10 -5.50 -1.11
CA ALA A 115 -13.64 -4.17 -1.40
C ALA A 115 -12.60 -3.17 -1.94
N ALA A 116 -11.30 -3.49 -1.91
CA ALA A 116 -10.25 -2.56 -2.34
C ALA A 116 -10.22 -2.36 -3.87
N LEU A 117 -10.66 -3.35 -4.65
CA LEU A 117 -10.61 -3.33 -6.11
C LEU A 117 -11.86 -3.99 -6.68
N SER A 118 -12.31 -3.49 -7.84
CA SER A 118 -13.24 -4.26 -8.67
C SER A 118 -12.55 -5.53 -9.18
N ALA A 119 -13.30 -6.58 -9.50
CA ALA A 119 -12.72 -7.81 -10.04
C ALA A 119 -11.94 -7.59 -11.36
N ALA A 120 -12.41 -6.66 -12.20
CA ALA A 120 -11.75 -6.28 -13.44
C ALA A 120 -10.40 -5.59 -13.18
N ASP A 121 -10.37 -4.64 -12.24
CA ASP A 121 -9.13 -3.96 -11.83
C ASP A 121 -8.15 -4.94 -11.18
N ALA A 122 -8.64 -5.80 -10.28
CA ALA A 122 -7.82 -6.80 -9.61
C ALA A 122 -7.12 -7.70 -10.64
N ALA A 123 -7.86 -8.25 -11.61
CA ALA A 123 -7.31 -9.06 -12.68
C ALA A 123 -6.29 -8.30 -13.54
N ALA A 124 -6.59 -7.06 -13.93
CA ALA A 124 -5.68 -6.22 -14.71
C ALA A 124 -4.36 -5.92 -13.98
N LEU A 125 -4.41 -5.85 -12.65
CA LEU A 125 -3.27 -5.61 -11.77
C LEU A 125 -2.56 -6.90 -11.32
N GLY A 126 -2.97 -8.06 -11.84
CA GLY A 126 -2.37 -9.37 -11.57
C GLY A 126 -2.79 -9.98 -10.22
N PHE A 127 -3.84 -9.47 -9.59
CA PHE A 127 -4.43 -10.09 -8.41
C PHE A 127 -5.38 -11.23 -8.81
N VAL A 128 -5.38 -12.28 -8.01
CA VAL A 128 -6.29 -13.43 -8.09
C VAL A 128 -7.07 -13.57 -6.79
N PRO A 129 -8.28 -14.16 -6.81
CA PRO A 129 -8.98 -14.51 -5.58
C PRO A 129 -8.18 -15.51 -4.75
N GLU A 130 -8.14 -15.30 -3.44
CA GLU A 130 -7.56 -16.21 -2.45
C GLU A 130 -8.67 -16.86 -1.61
N ALA A 131 -8.40 -17.99 -0.96
CA ALA A 131 -9.41 -18.80 -0.26
C ALA A 131 -10.13 -18.05 0.88
N GLY A 132 -9.48 -17.07 1.51
CA GLY A 132 -10.06 -16.17 2.51
C GLY A 132 -10.90 -15.02 1.93
N GLY A 133 -11.12 -14.99 0.61
CA GLY A 133 -11.90 -13.94 -0.06
C GLY A 133 -11.13 -12.64 -0.29
N CYS A 134 -9.83 -12.61 0.01
CA CYS A 134 -8.94 -11.51 -0.31
C CYS A 134 -8.47 -11.58 -1.77
N TRP A 135 -8.00 -10.45 -2.28
CA TRP A 135 -7.20 -10.41 -3.49
C TRP A 135 -5.75 -10.69 -3.16
N LEU A 136 -5.14 -11.63 -3.86
CA LEU A 136 -3.75 -12.04 -3.71
C LEU A 136 -2.97 -11.76 -4.98
N ARG A 137 -1.81 -11.12 -4.84
CA ARG A 137 -0.82 -11.02 -5.92
C ARG A 137 0.52 -11.57 -5.44
N ALA A 138 1.08 -12.49 -6.23
CA ALA A 138 2.41 -13.02 -6.00
C ALA A 138 3.47 -12.03 -6.51
N GLU A 139 4.37 -11.62 -5.62
CA GLU A 139 5.50 -10.77 -5.93
C GLU A 139 6.71 -11.66 -6.22
N ARG A 140 6.77 -12.15 -7.46
CA ARG A 140 7.88 -13.01 -7.89
C ARG A 140 9.20 -12.25 -7.76
N PRO A 141 10.21 -12.82 -7.08
CA PRO A 141 11.56 -12.28 -7.12
C PRO A 141 12.02 -12.21 -8.57
N THR A 142 12.58 -11.08 -8.98
CA THR A 142 13.25 -11.00 -10.28
C THR A 142 14.47 -11.93 -10.21
N PRO A 143 14.60 -12.93 -11.11
CA PRO A 143 15.78 -13.79 -11.10
C PRO A 143 17.02 -12.92 -11.25
N LYS A 144 17.99 -13.05 -10.35
CA LYS A 144 19.33 -12.48 -10.59
C LYS A 144 19.91 -13.22 -11.79
N SER A 145 20.18 -12.50 -12.88
CA SER A 145 21.01 -13.03 -13.96
C SER A 145 22.41 -13.20 -13.39
N LEU A 146 22.87 -14.44 -13.25
CA LEU A 146 24.26 -14.74 -12.96
C LEU A 146 25.01 -14.56 -14.28
N GLY A 147 25.66 -13.41 -14.43
CA GLY A 147 26.61 -13.15 -15.51
C GLY A 147 27.96 -13.79 -15.25
#